data_AF-A0A2N3F8N2-F1
#
_entry.id   AF-A0A2N3F8N2-F1
#
_cell.length_a   1.000
_cell.length_b   1.000
_cell.length_c   1.000
_cell.angle_alpha   90.00
_cell.angle_beta   90.00
_cell.angle_gamma   90.00
#
_symmetry.space_group_name_H-M   'P 1'
#
loop_
_entity.id
_entity.type
_entity.pdbx_description
1 polymer ?
#
loop_
_entity_poly.entity_id
_entity_poly.type
_entity_poly.pdbx_seq_one_letter_code
_entity_poly.pdbx_strand_id
1 'polypeptide(L)'
;MALPNVSDPGFDFKAAERRAAKRFEPPPWEREAFEELQRKRAEVEPKPPEPTNQTVVTEEQEGSPVEQAVSVTEGPAEEVAVAVEKNELDERQVIEMMALLAEEEPKLQEQTWKLALASALFVSALGSVMIVWGFAALVRARGTGVIGVAGALVLAVFGILFVSIAAWMAVRTLRQRGVL
;
A
#
# COMPACT_ATOMS: atom_id res chain seq x y z
N MET A 1 22.38 63.14 -9.50
CA MET A 1 21.62 61.99 -10.04
C MET A 1 21.00 61.27 -8.87
N ALA A 2 19.68 61.34 -8.74
CA ALA A 2 18.90 60.74 -7.65
C ALA A 2 18.57 59.29 -7.99
N LEU A 3 18.67 58.39 -7.00
CA LEU A 3 18.29 56.98 -7.14
C LEU A 3 16.75 56.84 -7.07
N PRO A 4 16.14 55.96 -7.88
CA PRO A 4 14.70 55.72 -7.81
C PRO A 4 14.34 54.93 -6.54
N ASN A 5 13.36 55.47 -5.82
CA ASN A 5 12.68 54.89 -4.68
C ASN A 5 11.83 53.70 -5.15
N VAL A 6 12.25 52.48 -4.80
CA VAL A 6 11.48 51.26 -5.05
C VAL A 6 10.45 51.11 -3.93
N SER A 7 9.30 51.74 -4.11
CA SER A 7 8.13 51.49 -3.28
C SER A 7 7.53 50.12 -3.68
N ASP A 8 7.68 49.14 -2.80
CA ASP A 8 7.03 47.82 -2.89
C ASP A 8 5.51 47.97 -3.00
N PRO A 9 4.87 47.53 -4.10
CA PRO A 9 3.42 47.49 -4.15
C PRO A 9 2.92 46.20 -3.49
N GLY A 10 2.47 46.35 -2.24
CA GLY A 10 1.30 45.66 -1.70
C GLY A 10 1.29 44.14 -1.79
N PHE A 11 1.98 43.47 -0.85
CA PHE A 11 1.56 42.14 -0.41
C PHE A 11 0.48 42.30 0.67
N ASP A 12 -0.78 42.31 0.23
CA ASP A 12 -1.96 42.41 1.09
C ASP A 12 -2.24 41.02 1.70
N PHE A 13 -1.69 40.74 2.88
CA PHE A 13 -1.95 39.50 3.63
C PHE A 13 -3.35 39.56 4.24
N LYS A 14 -4.38 39.37 3.42
CA LYS A 14 -5.70 38.99 3.95
C LYS A 14 -5.54 37.63 4.62
N ALA A 15 -5.69 37.63 5.94
CA ALA A 15 -5.62 36.45 6.78
C ALA A 15 -6.46 35.32 6.14
N ALA A 16 -5.80 34.20 5.86
CA ALA A 16 -6.42 33.05 5.23
C ALA A 16 -7.65 32.62 6.04
N GLU A 17 -8.82 32.83 5.44
CA GLU A 17 -10.12 32.37 5.92
C GLU A 17 -10.00 30.85 6.15
N ARG A 18 -10.00 30.44 7.42
CA ARG A 18 -9.85 29.03 7.82
C ARG A 18 -11.02 28.26 7.23
N ARG A 19 -10.73 27.45 6.21
CA ARG A 19 -11.72 26.60 5.53
C ARG A 19 -12.49 25.80 6.58
N ALA A 20 -13.80 26.02 6.69
CA ALA A 20 -14.67 25.24 7.54
C ALA A 20 -14.42 23.74 7.31
N ALA A 21 -14.34 22.96 8.40
CA ALA A 21 -14.05 21.53 8.34
C ALA A 21 -15.06 20.85 7.41
N LYS A 22 -14.61 20.45 6.22
CA LYS A 22 -15.43 19.66 5.30
C LYS A 22 -15.77 18.37 6.03
N ARG A 23 -17.06 18.17 6.34
CA ARG A 23 -17.55 16.86 6.78
C ARG A 23 -17.19 15.88 5.68
N PHE A 24 -16.48 14.81 6.05
CA PHE A 24 -16.04 13.77 5.14
C PHE A 24 -17.28 13.09 4.56
N GLU A 25 -17.71 13.53 3.38
CA GLU A 25 -18.55 12.70 2.53
C GLU A 25 -17.63 11.68 1.86
N PRO A 26 -17.95 10.38 1.96
CA PRO A 26 -17.16 9.36 1.29
C PRO A 26 -17.19 9.63 -0.22
N PRO A 27 -16.06 9.45 -0.90
CA PRO A 27 -15.97 9.68 -2.32
C PRO A 27 -16.96 8.79 -3.09
N PRO A 28 -17.46 9.23 -4.26
CA PRO A 28 -18.60 8.61 -4.92
C PRO A 28 -18.38 7.13 -5.32
N TRP A 29 -17.13 6.69 -5.46
CA TRP A 29 -16.79 5.30 -5.77
C TRP A 29 -16.86 4.34 -4.57
N GLU A 30 -17.00 4.85 -3.33
CA GLU A 30 -17.09 4.02 -2.10
C GLU A 30 -18.54 3.83 -1.60
N ARG A 31 -19.52 4.48 -2.25
CA ARG A 31 -20.94 4.37 -1.85
C ARG A 31 -21.48 2.95 -1.99
N GLU A 32 -21.15 2.29 -3.10
CA GLU A 32 -21.62 0.92 -3.39
C GLU A 32 -21.06 -0.10 -2.37
N ALA A 33 -19.78 0.02 -2.01
CA ALA A 33 -19.14 -0.85 -1.01
C ALA A 33 -19.71 -0.65 0.40
N PHE A 34 -20.05 0.60 0.76
CA PHE A 34 -20.68 0.90 2.05
C PHE A 34 -22.13 0.39 2.13
N GLU A 35 -22.91 0.53 1.06
CA GLU A 35 -24.27 -0.01 0.98
C GLU A 35 -24.26 -1.54 1.07
N GLU A 36 -23.29 -2.20 0.43
CA GLU A 36 -23.15 -3.66 0.47
C GLU A 36 -22.76 -4.15 1.88
N LEU A 37 -21.91 -3.40 2.61
CA LEU A 37 -21.57 -3.68 4.00
C LEU A 37 -22.74 -3.42 4.97
N GLN A 38 -23.52 -2.36 4.77
CA GLN A 38 -24.73 -2.10 5.57
C GLN A 38 -25.78 -3.19 5.33
N ARG A 39 -25.96 -3.61 4.09
CA ARG A 39 -26.86 -4.71 3.73
C ARG A 39 -26.44 -6.03 4.37
N LYS A 40 -25.15 -6.36 4.34
CA LYS A 40 -24.61 -7.54 5.05
C LYS A 40 -24.81 -7.48 6.55
N ARG A 41 -24.69 -6.32 7.20
CA ARG A 41 -24.97 -6.18 8.64
C ARG A 41 -26.46 -6.37 8.95
N ALA A 42 -27.33 -5.78 8.15
CA ALA A 42 -28.78 -5.93 8.30
C ALA A 42 -29.28 -7.36 8.07
N GLU A 43 -28.57 -8.14 7.24
CA GLU A 43 -28.92 -9.53 6.94
C GLU A 43 -28.35 -10.52 7.97
N VAL A 44 -27.26 -10.17 8.65
CA VAL A 44 -26.59 -11.00 9.66
C VAL A 44 -27.09 -10.74 11.08
N GLU A 45 -27.69 -9.59 11.36
CA GLU A 45 -28.19 -9.24 12.70
C GLU A 45 -29.72 -9.44 12.79
N PRO A 46 -30.23 -10.53 13.42
CA PRO A 46 -31.65 -10.63 13.73
C PRO A 46 -32.00 -9.58 14.80
N LYS A 47 -32.62 -8.49 14.34
CA LYS A 47 -33.44 -7.50 15.07
C LYS A 47 -33.39 -7.63 16.61
N PRO A 48 -32.49 -6.92 17.31
CA PRO A 48 -32.71 -6.62 18.72
C PRO A 48 -33.89 -5.63 18.85
N PRO A 49 -34.70 -5.73 19.92
CA PRO A 49 -35.92 -4.95 20.08
C PRO A 49 -35.61 -3.45 20.18
N GLU A 50 -36.51 -2.65 19.62
CA GLU A 50 -36.52 -1.19 19.66
C GLU A 50 -36.20 -0.63 21.06
N PRO A 51 -35.34 0.39 21.17
CA PRO A 51 -35.47 1.38 22.21
C PRO A 51 -36.14 2.63 21.64
N THR A 52 -37.39 2.79 22.07
CA THR A 52 -38.13 4.02 22.31
C THR A 52 -37.33 5.33 22.22
N ASN A 53 -37.87 6.25 21.43
CA ASN A 53 -37.73 7.71 21.49
C ASN A 53 -36.95 8.26 22.70
N GLN A 54 -35.85 8.98 22.42
CA GLN A 54 -35.55 10.19 23.17
C GLN A 54 -34.79 11.21 22.30
N THR A 55 -35.58 12.13 21.77
CA THR A 55 -35.16 13.46 21.35
C THR A 55 -34.84 14.30 22.60
N VAL A 56 -33.61 14.76 22.76
CA VAL A 56 -33.23 15.92 23.60
C VAL A 56 -32.08 16.63 22.87
N VAL A 57 -32.40 17.66 22.07
CA VAL A 57 -32.26 19.09 22.37
C VAL A 57 -30.80 19.56 22.48
N THR A 58 -30.46 20.41 21.52
CA THR A 58 -29.35 21.35 21.41
C THR A 58 -29.07 22.15 22.69
N GLU A 59 -27.80 22.30 23.07
CA GLU A 59 -27.29 23.54 23.68
C GLU A 59 -25.81 23.76 23.28
N GLU A 60 -25.58 24.89 22.60
CA GLU A 60 -24.27 25.51 22.39
C GLU A 60 -23.76 26.10 23.71
N GLN A 61 -22.50 25.86 24.08
CA GLN A 61 -21.74 26.86 24.82
C GLN A 61 -20.23 26.74 24.56
N GLU A 62 -19.66 27.85 24.08
CA GLU A 62 -18.24 28.12 23.82
C GLU A 62 -17.34 27.96 25.05
N GLY A 63 -16.05 27.66 24.83
CA GLY A 63 -14.99 28.21 25.68
C GLY A 63 -13.82 27.29 26.07
N SER A 64 -12.85 27.14 25.16
CA SER A 64 -11.41 26.94 25.42
C SER A 64 -10.88 25.68 26.17
N PRO A 65 -9.59 25.34 25.94
CA PRO A 65 -9.11 23.96 25.89
C PRO A 65 -8.55 23.48 27.22
N VAL A 66 -8.86 22.23 27.59
CA VAL A 66 -8.27 21.61 28.77
C VAL A 66 -7.62 20.29 28.36
N GLU A 67 -6.28 20.31 28.36
CA GLU A 67 -5.44 19.19 28.78
C GLU A 67 -6.06 18.51 30.01
N GLN A 68 -6.59 17.30 29.86
CA GLN A 68 -6.88 16.40 30.97
C GLN A 68 -6.75 14.99 30.39
N ALA A 69 -5.60 14.32 30.50
CA ALA A 69 -5.17 13.66 31.74
C ALA A 69 -6.38 13.06 32.46
N VAL A 70 -6.80 11.89 31.99
CA VAL A 70 -7.79 11.07 32.69
C VAL A 70 -7.14 10.57 33.97
N SER A 71 -7.29 11.39 35.02
CA SER A 71 -7.15 11.01 36.42
C SER A 71 -8.29 10.06 36.73
N VAL A 72 -7.98 8.76 36.80
CA VAL A 72 -8.85 7.73 37.34
C VAL A 72 -8.94 7.95 38.85
N THR A 73 -10.12 8.30 39.32
CA THR A 73 -10.46 8.52 40.73
C THR A 73 -10.32 7.23 41.53
N GLU A 74 -9.58 7.31 42.65
CA GLU A 74 -9.42 6.28 43.68
C GLU A 74 -10.70 6.03 44.50
N GLY A 75 -10.99 4.75 44.77
CA GLY A 75 -11.55 4.25 46.05
C GLY A 75 -12.87 3.46 45.96
N PRO A 76 -13.07 2.36 46.73
CA PRO A 76 -12.25 1.83 47.83
C PRO A 76 -11.59 0.47 47.52
N ALA A 77 -10.58 0.17 48.32
CA ALA A 77 -9.75 -1.03 48.26
C ALA A 77 -10.55 -2.35 48.30
N GLU A 78 -10.46 -3.12 47.22
CA GLU A 78 -10.48 -4.57 47.29
C GLU A 78 -9.22 -5.05 46.56
N GLU A 79 -8.27 -5.56 47.34
CA GLU A 79 -7.05 -6.22 46.87
C GLU A 79 -7.44 -7.43 46.01
N VAL A 80 -7.74 -7.20 44.74
CA VAL A 80 -7.41 -8.22 43.74
C VAL A 80 -6.02 -7.87 43.29
N ALA A 81 -5.04 -8.39 44.03
CA ALA A 81 -3.73 -8.70 43.47
C ALA A 81 -3.94 -9.67 42.31
N VAL A 82 -4.42 -9.15 41.17
CA VAL A 82 -4.13 -9.75 39.88
C VAL A 82 -2.65 -9.51 39.74
N ALA A 83 -1.88 -10.48 40.24
CA ALA A 83 -0.60 -10.79 39.66
C ALA A 83 -0.86 -10.78 38.16
N VAL A 84 -0.48 -9.68 37.51
CA VAL A 84 -0.11 -9.72 36.11
C VAL A 84 1.13 -10.60 36.12
N GLU A 85 0.91 -11.91 36.25
CA GLU A 85 1.77 -12.89 35.63
C GLU A 85 1.89 -12.35 34.22
N LYS A 86 3.09 -11.82 33.95
CA LYS A 86 3.67 -11.92 32.64
C LYS A 86 3.59 -13.41 32.32
N ASN A 87 2.45 -13.85 31.82
CA ASN A 87 2.39 -14.99 30.93
C ASN A 87 3.28 -14.55 29.78
N GLU A 88 4.58 -14.83 29.93
CA GLU A 88 5.45 -15.11 28.82
C GLU A 88 4.62 -16.03 27.95
N LEU A 89 4.03 -15.46 26.88
CA LEU A 89 3.26 -16.22 25.92
C LEU A 89 4.11 -17.44 25.60
N ASP A 90 3.67 -18.60 26.08
CA ASP A 90 4.44 -19.83 26.00
C ASP A 90 4.86 -19.97 24.54
N GLU A 91 6.17 -19.89 24.27
CA GLU A 91 6.69 -19.83 22.91
C GLU A 91 6.16 -21.02 22.10
N ARG A 92 5.89 -22.15 22.78
CA ARG A 92 5.22 -23.32 22.20
C ARG A 92 3.82 -23.03 21.71
N GLN A 93 3.01 -22.31 22.49
CA GLN A 93 1.63 -21.97 22.13
C GLN A 93 1.60 -20.99 20.95
N VAL A 94 2.56 -20.06 20.89
CA VAL A 94 2.72 -19.17 19.73
C VAL A 94 3.15 -19.96 18.49
N ILE A 95 4.08 -20.92 18.63
CA ILE A 95 4.50 -21.79 17.53
C ILE A 95 3.34 -22.66 17.03
N GLU A 96 2.52 -23.24 17.91
CA GLU A 96 1.32 -24.00 17.52
C GLU A 96 0.29 -23.12 16.80
N MET A 97 0.05 -21.91 17.31
CA MET A 97 -0.91 -20.99 16.70
C MET A 97 -0.40 -20.48 15.33
N MET A 98 0.91 -20.23 15.18
CA MET A 98 1.52 -19.91 13.89
C MET A 98 1.51 -21.09 12.91
N ALA A 99 1.64 -22.33 13.39
CA ALA A 99 1.55 -23.52 12.55
C ALA A 99 0.14 -23.73 11.99
N LEU A 100 -0.90 -23.50 12.81
CA LEU A 100 -2.30 -23.55 12.37
C LEU A 100 -2.63 -22.44 11.36
N LEU A 101 -2.14 -21.21 11.59
CA LEU A 101 -2.29 -20.11 10.63
C LEU A 101 -1.58 -20.40 9.30
N ALA A 102 -0.41 -21.05 9.34
CA ALA A 102 0.32 -21.44 8.12
C ALA A 102 -0.41 -22.54 7.31
N GLU A 103 -1.23 -23.38 7.94
CA GLU A 103 -2.08 -24.35 7.24
C GLU A 103 -3.32 -23.73 6.59
N GLU A 104 -3.84 -22.63 7.16
CA GLU A 104 -4.99 -21.90 6.61
C GLU A 104 -4.62 -20.93 5.47
N GLU A 105 -3.34 -20.58 5.29
CA GLU A 105 -2.92 -19.80 4.14
C GLU A 105 -3.10 -20.62 2.84
N PRO A 106 -3.89 -20.13 1.87
CA PRO A 106 -4.10 -20.85 0.63
C PRO A 106 -2.75 -21.06 -0.05
N LYS A 107 -2.48 -22.30 -0.51
CA LYS A 107 -1.24 -22.73 -1.20
C LYS A 107 -1.04 -22.08 -2.59
N LEU A 108 -1.37 -20.80 -2.73
CA LEU A 108 -1.12 -19.98 -3.91
C LEU A 108 0.37 -19.94 -4.29
N GLN A 109 1.26 -20.31 -3.36
CA GLN A 109 2.70 -20.35 -3.59
C GLN A 109 3.12 -21.31 -4.72
N GLU A 110 2.41 -22.42 -4.94
CA GLU A 110 2.77 -23.35 -6.03
C GLU A 110 2.40 -22.81 -7.42
N GLN A 111 1.24 -22.18 -7.55
CA GLN A 111 0.77 -21.64 -8.83
C GLN A 111 1.51 -20.35 -9.21
N THR A 112 1.73 -19.47 -8.23
CA THR A 112 2.49 -18.23 -8.44
C THR A 112 3.91 -18.50 -8.90
N TRP A 113 4.56 -19.57 -8.41
CA TRP A 113 5.89 -19.96 -8.89
C TRP A 113 5.88 -20.42 -10.36
N LYS A 114 4.91 -21.26 -10.75
CA LYS A 114 4.79 -21.69 -12.15
C LYS A 114 4.54 -20.49 -13.06
N LEU A 115 3.72 -19.54 -12.62
CA LEU A 115 3.45 -18.30 -13.35
C LEU A 115 4.70 -17.41 -13.46
N ALA A 116 5.47 -17.26 -12.37
CA ALA A 116 6.71 -16.49 -12.35
C ALA A 116 7.78 -17.11 -13.26
N LEU A 117 7.91 -18.44 -13.26
CA LEU A 117 8.82 -19.16 -14.14
C LEU A 117 8.39 -19.02 -15.61
N ALA A 118 7.09 -19.15 -15.89
CA ALA A 118 6.54 -19.01 -17.23
C ALA A 118 6.74 -17.59 -17.77
N SER A 119 6.51 -16.56 -16.95
CA SER A 119 6.74 -15.16 -17.36
C SER A 119 8.22 -14.86 -17.56
N ALA A 120 9.12 -15.39 -16.72
CA ALA A 120 10.56 -15.27 -16.91
C ALA A 120 11.02 -15.93 -18.22
N LEU A 121 10.52 -17.13 -18.54
CA LEU A 121 10.78 -17.80 -19.81
C LEU A 121 10.30 -16.97 -21.01
N PHE A 122 9.09 -16.42 -20.92
CA PHE A 122 8.53 -15.57 -21.96
C PHE A 122 9.36 -14.30 -22.20
N VAL A 123 9.74 -13.59 -21.13
CA VAL A 123 10.60 -12.40 -21.21
C VAL A 123 11.98 -12.75 -21.79
N SER A 124 12.55 -13.88 -21.39
CA SER A 124 13.83 -14.35 -21.93
C SER A 124 13.74 -14.64 -23.43
N ALA A 125 12.65 -15.26 -23.89
CA ALA A 125 12.43 -15.54 -25.30
C ALA A 125 12.31 -14.24 -26.11
N LEU A 126 11.54 -13.28 -25.60
CA LEU A 126 11.35 -11.97 -26.23
C LEU A 126 12.68 -11.19 -26.31
N GLY A 127 13.46 -11.18 -25.23
CA GLY A 127 14.82 -10.62 -25.21
C GLY A 127 15.75 -11.29 -26.22
N SER A 128 15.69 -12.61 -26.34
CA SER A 128 16.51 -13.39 -27.30
C SER A 128 16.17 -13.02 -28.75
N VAL A 129 14.88 -12.89 -29.07
CA VAL A 129 14.42 -12.43 -30.39
C VAL A 129 14.93 -11.02 -30.68
N MET A 130 14.88 -10.11 -29.70
CA MET A 130 15.46 -8.77 -29.88
C MET A 130 16.96 -8.83 -30.14
N ILE A 131 17.73 -9.66 -29.45
CA ILE A 131 19.18 -9.81 -29.71
C ILE A 131 19.42 -10.28 -31.15
N VAL A 132 18.71 -11.34 -31.60
CA VAL A 132 18.85 -11.88 -32.96
C VAL A 132 18.48 -10.81 -34.00
N TRP A 133 17.38 -10.08 -33.78
CA TRP A 133 16.96 -9.01 -34.67
C TRP A 133 17.95 -7.84 -34.67
N GLY A 134 18.48 -7.46 -33.51
CA GLY A 134 19.48 -6.41 -33.36
C GLY A 134 20.75 -6.74 -34.12
N PHE A 135 21.22 -7.99 -34.03
CA PHE A 135 22.35 -8.47 -34.82
C PHE A 135 22.04 -8.51 -36.31
N ALA A 136 20.87 -9.00 -36.72
CA ALA A 136 20.45 -9.00 -38.12
C ALA A 136 20.40 -7.57 -38.70
N ALA A 137 19.85 -6.63 -37.92
CA ALA A 137 19.83 -5.21 -38.26
C ALA A 137 21.24 -4.63 -38.34
N LEU A 138 22.15 -5.00 -37.44
CA LEU A 138 23.53 -4.52 -37.44
C LEU A 138 24.30 -4.99 -38.70
N VAL A 139 24.12 -6.25 -39.10
CA VAL A 139 24.71 -6.79 -40.34
C VAL A 139 24.18 -6.04 -41.56
N ARG A 140 22.88 -5.72 -41.56
CA ARG A 140 22.23 -4.99 -42.66
C ARG A 140 22.54 -3.48 -42.63
N ALA A 141 22.88 -2.93 -41.47
CA ALA A 141 23.12 -1.50 -41.27
C ALA A 141 24.46 -1.00 -41.82
N ARG A 142 25.32 -1.90 -42.31
CA ARG A 142 26.62 -1.55 -42.94
C ARG A 142 26.49 -0.53 -44.09
N GLY A 143 25.30 -0.38 -44.70
CA GLY A 143 25.02 0.62 -45.73
C GLY A 143 24.05 1.75 -45.35
N THR A 144 23.46 1.76 -44.15
CA THR A 144 22.38 2.69 -43.78
C THR A 144 22.84 3.86 -42.89
N GLY A 145 24.14 3.94 -42.59
CA GLY A 145 24.73 5.03 -41.81
C GLY A 145 24.56 4.89 -40.29
N VAL A 146 24.94 5.96 -39.58
CA VAL A 146 25.06 5.97 -38.10
C VAL A 146 23.74 5.64 -37.40
N ILE A 147 22.60 6.04 -37.98
CA ILE A 147 21.27 5.83 -37.40
C ILE A 147 20.94 4.33 -37.32
N GLY A 148 21.26 3.55 -38.36
CA GLY A 148 21.01 2.11 -38.38
C GLY A 148 21.85 1.36 -37.35
N VAL A 149 23.12 1.76 -37.20
CA VAL A 149 24.02 1.18 -36.21
C VAL A 149 23.57 1.51 -34.80
N ALA A 150 23.21 2.77 -34.51
CA ALA A 150 22.73 3.19 -33.20
C ALA A 150 21.45 2.44 -32.79
N GLY A 151 20.47 2.32 -33.69
CA GLY A 151 19.24 1.57 -33.42
C GLY A 151 19.50 0.10 -33.14
N ALA A 152 20.35 -0.55 -33.93
CA ALA A 152 20.72 -1.95 -33.72
C ALA A 152 21.44 -2.19 -32.39
N LEU A 153 22.32 -1.26 -31.99
CA LEU A 153 23.07 -1.34 -30.74
C LEU A 153 22.14 -1.17 -29.53
N VAL A 154 21.23 -0.19 -29.57
CA VAL A 154 20.20 0.00 -28.54
C VAL A 154 19.36 -1.27 -28.39
N LEU A 155 18.89 -1.84 -29.51
CA LEU A 155 18.07 -3.04 -29.50
C LEU A 155 18.81 -4.26 -28.91
N ALA A 156 20.10 -4.42 -29.23
CA ALA A 156 20.94 -5.46 -28.64
C ALA A 156 21.15 -5.29 -27.14
N VAL A 157 21.40 -4.06 -26.66
CA VAL A 157 21.57 -3.76 -25.23
C VAL A 157 20.30 -4.05 -24.45
N PHE A 158 19.14 -3.62 -24.95
CA PHE A 158 17.86 -3.94 -24.31
C PHE A 158 17.58 -5.45 -24.31
N GLY A 159 17.89 -6.15 -25.40
CA GLY A 159 17.76 -7.60 -25.46
C GLY A 159 18.60 -8.31 -24.39
N ILE A 160 19.88 -7.93 -24.24
CA ILE A 160 20.77 -8.48 -23.20
C ILE A 160 20.25 -8.15 -21.79
N LEU A 161 19.76 -6.93 -21.58
CA LEU A 161 19.19 -6.50 -20.30
C LEU A 161 17.97 -7.38 -19.92
N PHE A 162 17.04 -7.62 -20.86
CA PHE A 162 15.88 -8.47 -20.62
C PHE A 162 16.28 -9.90 -20.24
N VAL A 163 17.23 -10.49 -20.97
CA VAL A 163 17.74 -11.84 -20.67
C VAL A 163 18.40 -11.87 -19.29
N SER A 164 19.16 -10.83 -18.93
CA SER A 164 19.82 -10.72 -17.63
C SER A 164 18.82 -10.61 -16.47
N ILE A 165 17.77 -9.82 -16.63
CA ILE A 165 16.69 -9.67 -15.64
C ILE A 165 15.94 -11.00 -15.49
N ALA A 166 15.63 -11.69 -16.59
CA ALA A 166 14.96 -12.99 -16.56
C ALA A 166 15.81 -14.04 -15.85
N ALA A 167 17.11 -14.10 -16.14
CA ALA A 167 18.05 -14.99 -15.47
C ALA A 167 18.17 -14.66 -13.97
N TRP A 168 18.26 -13.38 -13.61
CA TRP A 168 18.31 -12.95 -12.21
C TRP A 168 17.03 -13.32 -11.46
N MET A 169 15.85 -13.09 -12.04
CA MET A 169 14.57 -13.50 -11.49
C MET A 169 14.52 -15.01 -11.28
N ALA A 170 14.96 -15.81 -12.25
CA ALA A 170 15.01 -17.27 -12.14
C ALA A 170 15.92 -17.73 -10.99
N VAL A 171 17.16 -17.20 -10.91
CA VAL A 171 18.11 -17.52 -9.84
C VAL A 171 17.57 -17.10 -8.47
N ARG A 172 17.02 -15.88 -8.37
CA ARG A 172 16.42 -15.39 -7.13
C ARG A 172 15.28 -16.30 -6.67
N THR A 173 14.44 -16.73 -7.60
CA THR A 173 13.31 -17.61 -7.30
C THR A 173 13.77 -19.00 -6.87
N LEU A 174 14.84 -19.53 -7.48
CA LEU A 174 15.45 -20.81 -7.09
C LEU A 174 16.08 -20.74 -5.68
N ARG A 175 16.78 -19.64 -5.37
CA ARG A 175 17.37 -19.41 -4.03
C ARG A 175 16.31 -19.30 -2.93
N GLN A 176 15.18 -18.65 -3.21
CA GLN A 176 14.07 -18.56 -2.25
C GLN A 176 13.48 -19.93 -1.88
N ARG A 177 13.69 -20.96 -2.71
CA ARG A 177 13.22 -22.32 -2.46
C ARG A 177 14.29 -23.24 -1.87
N GLY A 178 15.50 -22.74 -1.63
CA GLY A 178 16.62 -23.57 -1.13
C GLY A 178 17.10 -24.64 -2.11
N VAL A 179 16.79 -24.49 -3.40
CA VAL A 179 17.25 -25.41 -4.46
C VAL A 179 18.71 -25.11 -4.85
N LEU A 180 19.17 -23.88 -4.57
CA LEU A 180 20.53 -23.36 -4.75
C LEU A 180 21.01 -22.75 -3.44
#